data_AF-A0A2K0T7B0-F1
#
_entry.id   AF-A0A2K0T7B0-F1
#
_cell.length_a   1.000
_cell.length_b   1.000
_cell.length_c   1.000
_cell.angle_alpha   90.00
_cell.angle_beta   90.00
_cell.angle_gamma   90.00
#
_symmetry.space_group_name_H-M   'P 1'
#
loop_
_entity.id
_entity.type
_entity.pdbx_description
1 polymer ?
#
loop_
_entity_poly.entity_id
_entity_poly.type
_entity_poly.pdbx_seq_one_letter_code
_entity_poly.pdbx_strand_id
1 'polypeptide(L)'
;MLITLLKAHKEKFRFPVRPFVTDKCKDLIYRLIQDKEVRLCSKRYQMLDQSQPGIGSPTDRYGRYVFPNDAEDIKAHKFFKPIPWDTIQNISPPFIPHINSLEDSHYFDESEPLDDWIESATERPGLTDEEVRWVLRGYGMAVQNVAIRLINAPFDSGALRSRDLEIDSMSAFDDEEKELLKRFTREYGRRVPKRPRDIILRDEGMKETAMMVRKQSAFMGYAWHSVRRMTY
;
A
#
# COMPACT_ATOMS: atom_id res chain seq x y z
N MET A 1 0.95 -17.13 9.28
CA MET A 1 0.71 -17.79 7.95
C MET A 1 1.31 -17.05 6.73
N LEU A 2 1.83 -15.83 6.88
CA LEU A 2 2.49 -15.07 5.80
C LEU A 2 4.03 -15.05 5.88
N ILE A 3 4.63 -15.37 7.03
CA ILE A 3 6.06 -15.76 7.10
C ILE A 3 6.31 -16.99 6.22
N THR A 4 5.30 -17.85 6.07
CA THR A 4 5.27 -18.97 5.14
C THR A 4 5.24 -18.55 3.67
N LEU A 5 4.78 -17.34 3.32
CA LEU A 5 4.73 -16.87 1.93
C LEU A 5 6.08 -16.36 1.42
N LEU A 6 6.93 -15.76 2.26
CA LEU A 6 8.32 -15.47 1.91
C LEU A 6 9.14 -16.76 1.79
N LYS A 7 8.88 -17.78 2.61
CA LYS A 7 9.52 -19.11 2.47
C LYS A 7 9.07 -19.89 1.23
N ALA A 8 7.83 -19.69 0.76
CA ALA A 8 7.27 -20.43 -0.38
C ALA A 8 7.51 -19.78 -1.75
N HIS A 9 8.36 -18.74 -1.87
CA HIS A 9 8.67 -18.14 -3.17
C HIS A 9 9.23 -19.18 -4.15
N LYS A 10 10.01 -20.15 -3.65
CA LYS A 10 10.54 -21.27 -4.46
C LYS A 10 9.45 -22.13 -5.10
N GLU A 11 8.29 -22.26 -4.46
CA GLU A 11 7.19 -23.11 -4.93
C GLU A 11 6.15 -22.31 -5.73
N LYS A 12 5.85 -21.09 -5.29
CA LYS A 12 4.73 -20.28 -5.78
C LYS A 12 5.13 -19.28 -6.85
N PHE A 13 6.38 -18.82 -6.88
CA PHE A 13 6.80 -17.78 -7.82
C PHE A 13 7.02 -18.38 -9.21
N ARG A 14 6.09 -18.09 -10.13
CA ARG A 14 6.16 -18.51 -11.54
C ARG A 14 5.67 -17.38 -12.43
N PHE A 15 6.27 -17.26 -13.61
CA PHE A 15 5.79 -16.32 -14.62
C PHE A 15 4.53 -16.86 -15.29
N PRO A 16 3.49 -16.03 -15.48
CA PRO A 16 2.36 -16.40 -16.32
C PRO A 16 2.80 -16.54 -17.78
N VAL A 17 2.03 -17.30 -18.57
CA VAL A 17 2.32 -17.48 -20.01
C VAL A 17 2.18 -16.16 -20.78
N ARG A 18 1.30 -15.27 -20.30
CA ARG A 18 1.10 -13.92 -20.83
C ARG A 18 0.97 -12.89 -19.70
N PRO A 19 1.49 -11.66 -19.86
CA PRO A 19 2.25 -11.16 -21.01
C PRO A 19 3.63 -11.85 -21.18
N PHE A 20 4.19 -11.81 -22.38
CA PHE A 20 5.50 -12.39 -22.64
C PHE A 20 6.59 -11.61 -21.90
N VAL A 21 7.45 -12.34 -21.19
CA VAL A 21 8.60 -11.79 -20.47
C VAL A 21 9.87 -12.41 -21.06
N THR A 22 10.87 -11.60 -21.39
CA THR A 22 12.14 -12.09 -21.94
C THR A 22 12.90 -12.93 -20.92
N ASP A 23 13.66 -13.93 -21.37
CA ASP A 23 14.38 -14.83 -20.45
C ASP A 23 15.44 -14.10 -19.62
N LYS A 24 16.03 -13.03 -20.17
CA LYS A 24 16.93 -12.14 -19.42
C LYS A 24 16.22 -11.43 -18.26
N CYS A 25 14.97 -11.02 -18.46
CA CYS A 25 14.16 -10.39 -17.42
C CYS A 25 13.73 -11.43 -16.37
N LYS A 26 13.30 -12.62 -16.81
CA LYS A 26 12.99 -13.73 -15.90
C LYS A 26 14.18 -14.09 -15.03
N ASP A 27 15.37 -14.28 -15.61
CA ASP A 27 16.62 -14.57 -14.88
C ASP A 27 16.92 -13.49 -13.83
N LEU A 28 16.81 -12.20 -14.20
CA LEU A 28 16.99 -11.09 -13.25
C LEU A 28 16.04 -11.21 -12.06
N ILE A 29 14.75 -11.34 -12.33
CA ILE A 29 13.72 -11.40 -11.29
C ILE A 29 13.90 -12.65 -10.42
N TYR A 30 14.23 -13.80 -11.02
CA TYR A 30 14.54 -15.02 -10.27
C TYR A 30 15.74 -14.82 -9.35
N ARG A 31 16.77 -14.04 -9.72
CA ARG A 31 17.91 -13.73 -8.85
C ARG A 31 17.61 -12.71 -7.77
N LEU A 32 16.63 -11.83 -7.99
CA LEU A 32 16.16 -10.85 -7.00
C LEU A 32 15.21 -11.47 -5.97
N ILE A 33 14.31 -12.35 -6.41
CA ILE A 33 13.34 -13.05 -5.55
C ILE A 33 13.96 -14.37 -5.08
N GLN A 34 14.90 -14.25 -4.15
CA GLN A 34 15.56 -15.35 -3.46
C GLN A 34 15.64 -15.09 -1.95
N ASP A 35 16.00 -16.14 -1.21
CA ASP A 35 16.47 -16.03 0.17
C ASP A 35 17.61 -15.00 0.27
N LYS A 36 17.68 -14.27 1.39
CA LYS A 36 18.58 -13.12 1.55
C LYS A 36 20.05 -13.50 1.31
N GLU A 37 20.39 -14.75 1.63
CA GLU A 37 21.73 -15.29 1.53
C GLU A 37 22.12 -15.43 0.07
N VAL A 38 21.26 -15.90 -0.83
CA VAL A 38 21.63 -16.18 -2.25
C VAL A 38 21.10 -15.14 -3.24
N ARG A 39 20.44 -14.09 -2.75
CA ARG A 39 19.94 -12.97 -3.57
C ARG A 39 21.07 -12.28 -4.32
N LEU A 40 20.79 -11.77 -5.51
CA LEU A 40 21.72 -10.89 -6.24
C LEU A 40 22.27 -9.79 -5.32
N CYS A 41 23.57 -9.47 -5.42
CA CYS A 41 24.28 -8.53 -4.56
C CYS A 41 24.50 -8.95 -3.08
N SER A 42 24.11 -10.16 -2.65
CA SER A 42 24.19 -10.56 -1.24
C SER A 42 25.58 -11.00 -0.75
N LYS A 43 26.53 -11.29 -1.67
CA LYS A 43 27.80 -11.97 -1.33
C LYS A 43 28.57 -11.29 -0.19
N ARG A 44 28.63 -9.96 -0.19
CA ARG A 44 29.33 -9.18 0.85
C ARG A 44 28.57 -9.13 2.17
N TYR A 45 27.24 -9.23 2.12
CA TYR A 45 26.37 -9.28 3.29
C TYR A 45 26.38 -10.67 3.95
N GLN A 46 26.51 -11.76 3.18
CA GLN A 46 26.66 -13.12 3.72
C GLN A 46 27.89 -13.26 4.62
N MET A 47 29.01 -12.64 4.23
CA MET A 47 30.27 -12.68 4.99
C MET A 47 30.14 -12.05 6.38
N LEU A 48 29.23 -11.07 6.53
CA LEU A 48 28.97 -10.43 7.82
C LEU A 48 28.15 -11.36 8.73
N ASP A 49 27.04 -11.91 8.20
CA ASP A 49 26.15 -12.82 8.92
C ASP A 49 26.86 -14.09 9.44
N GLN A 50 27.84 -14.61 8.70
CA GLN A 50 28.62 -15.79 9.12
C GLN A 50 29.72 -15.50 10.15
N SER A 51 30.15 -14.24 10.26
CA SER A 51 31.31 -13.85 11.08
C SER A 51 30.99 -13.46 12.53
N GLN A 52 29.71 -13.42 12.93
CA GLN A 52 29.32 -12.92 14.25
C GLN A 52 28.21 -13.72 14.95
N PRO A 53 28.55 -14.71 15.78
CA PRO A 53 27.71 -15.12 16.88
C PRO A 53 27.99 -14.21 18.09
N GLY A 54 27.32 -13.04 18.15
CA GLY A 54 27.26 -12.20 19.35
C GLY A 54 27.69 -10.74 19.16
N ILE A 55 26.71 -9.83 19.27
CA ILE A 55 26.88 -8.42 19.67
C ILE A 55 27.80 -7.56 18.77
N GLY A 56 27.76 -7.72 17.45
CA GLY A 56 28.32 -6.71 16.54
C GLY A 56 27.24 -6.05 15.70
N SER A 57 27.35 -4.73 15.55
CA SER A 57 26.47 -3.94 14.71
C SER A 57 26.54 -4.45 13.26
N PRO A 58 25.41 -4.57 12.52
CA PRO A 58 25.36 -5.06 11.14
C PRO A 58 25.87 -3.98 10.16
N THR A 59 27.08 -3.52 10.41
CA THR A 59 27.72 -2.41 9.72
C THR A 59 29.12 -2.82 9.29
N ASP A 60 29.59 -2.24 8.20
CA ASP A 60 30.99 -2.40 7.80
C ASP A 60 31.95 -1.80 8.86
N ARG A 61 33.26 -1.90 8.61
CA ARG A 61 34.31 -1.35 9.50
C ARG A 61 34.18 0.16 9.76
N TYR A 62 33.31 0.86 9.04
CA TYR A 62 33.05 2.30 9.14
C TYR A 62 31.63 2.62 9.63
N GLY A 63 30.87 1.64 10.12
CA GLY A 63 29.51 1.87 10.61
C GLY A 63 28.45 1.99 9.51
N ARG A 64 28.76 1.64 8.25
CA ARG A 64 27.81 1.73 7.13
C ARG A 64 27.01 0.45 6.99
N TYR A 65 25.69 0.60 6.81
CA TYR A 65 24.78 -0.52 6.53
C TYR A 65 24.82 -1.01 5.09
N VAL A 66 25.31 -0.17 4.16
CA VAL A 66 25.35 -0.45 2.72
C VAL A 66 26.81 -0.52 2.28
N PHE A 67 27.20 -1.61 1.62
CA PHE A 67 28.56 -1.75 1.11
C PHE A 67 28.79 -0.87 -0.14
N PRO A 68 29.99 -0.30 -0.31
CA PRO A 68 30.33 0.39 -1.55
C PRO A 68 30.16 -0.54 -2.77
N ASN A 69 29.60 -0.03 -3.86
CA ASN A 69 29.32 -0.78 -5.10
C ASN A 69 28.39 -2.00 -4.91
N ASP A 70 27.51 -1.99 -3.91
CA ASP A 70 26.61 -3.13 -3.68
C ASP A 70 25.68 -3.42 -4.86
N ALA A 71 25.34 -2.44 -5.69
CA ALA A 71 24.50 -2.60 -6.88
C ALA A 71 25.24 -3.08 -8.14
N GLU A 72 26.54 -3.37 -8.09
CA GLU A 72 27.35 -3.72 -9.27
C GLU A 72 26.83 -4.98 -9.99
N ASP A 73 26.48 -6.04 -9.25
CA ASP A 73 25.96 -7.28 -9.85
C ASP A 73 24.61 -7.05 -10.57
N ILE A 74 23.76 -6.15 -10.04
CA ILE A 74 22.51 -5.74 -10.70
C ILE A 74 22.82 -4.98 -11.98
N LYS A 75 23.71 -3.97 -11.93
CA LYS A 75 24.09 -3.16 -13.10
C LYS A 75 24.71 -4.00 -14.20
N ALA A 76 25.51 -5.01 -13.86
CA ALA A 76 26.18 -5.92 -14.78
C ALA A 76 25.26 -7.01 -15.36
N HIS A 77 24.02 -7.14 -14.88
CA HIS A 77 23.10 -8.17 -15.32
C HIS A 77 22.78 -8.05 -16.82
N LYS A 78 22.68 -9.18 -17.54
CA LYS A 78 22.45 -9.22 -19.00
C LYS A 78 21.17 -8.50 -19.45
N PHE A 79 20.19 -8.38 -18.56
CA PHE A 79 18.96 -7.61 -18.78
C PHE A 79 19.25 -6.13 -19.00
N PHE A 80 20.17 -5.55 -18.23
CA PHE A 80 20.54 -4.14 -18.29
C PHE A 80 21.73 -3.84 -19.20
N LYS A 81 22.24 -4.83 -19.96
CA LYS A 81 23.35 -4.62 -20.91
C LYS A 81 23.17 -3.39 -21.83
N PRO A 82 21.96 -3.07 -22.33
CA PRO A 82 21.76 -1.89 -23.19
C PRO A 82 21.74 -0.55 -22.44
N ILE A 83 21.70 -0.55 -21.11
CA ILE A 83 21.55 0.66 -20.30
C ILE A 83 22.93 1.27 -20.03
N PRO A 84 23.20 2.50 -20.50
CA PRO A 84 24.45 3.18 -20.20
C PRO A 84 24.32 3.87 -18.84
N TRP A 85 24.65 3.15 -17.77
CA TRP A 85 24.45 3.60 -16.39
C TRP A 85 25.11 4.95 -16.07
N ASP A 86 26.28 5.25 -16.65
CA ASP A 86 27.02 6.49 -16.38
C ASP A 86 26.36 7.74 -16.99
N THR A 87 25.54 7.55 -18.04
CA THR A 87 24.89 8.65 -18.76
C THR A 87 23.37 8.55 -18.72
N ILE A 88 22.81 7.67 -17.87
CA ILE A 88 21.37 7.39 -17.83
C ILE A 88 20.52 8.63 -17.57
N GLN A 89 21.04 9.56 -16.77
CA GLN A 89 20.41 10.84 -16.44
C GLN A 89 20.25 11.78 -17.64
N ASN A 90 21.02 11.57 -18.72
CA ASN A 90 20.97 12.38 -19.95
C ASN A 90 20.08 11.75 -21.03
N ILE A 91 19.55 10.55 -20.80
CA ILE A 91 18.67 9.87 -21.75
C ILE A 91 17.26 10.44 -21.59
N SER A 92 16.59 10.69 -22.71
CA SER A 92 15.16 11.03 -22.69
C SER A 92 14.37 9.88 -22.03
N PRO A 93 13.57 10.15 -20.98
CA PRO A 93 12.76 9.13 -20.37
C PRO A 93 11.67 8.63 -21.35
N PRO A 94 11.20 7.38 -21.20
CA PRO A 94 10.17 6.82 -22.06
C PRO A 94 8.80 7.52 -21.89
N PHE A 95 8.59 8.17 -20.75
CA PHE A 95 7.39 8.93 -20.45
C PHE A 95 7.80 10.33 -19.99
N ILE A 96 7.27 11.34 -20.67
CA ILE A 96 7.46 12.76 -20.33
C ILE A 96 6.08 13.29 -19.91
N PRO A 97 5.88 13.67 -18.64
CA PRO A 97 4.59 14.18 -18.19
C PRO A 97 4.26 15.53 -18.84
N HIS A 98 2.99 15.71 -19.22
CA HIS A 98 2.45 16.96 -19.77
C HIS A 98 1.82 17.80 -18.66
N ILE A 99 2.60 18.70 -18.08
CA ILE A 99 2.17 19.52 -16.94
C ILE A 99 1.60 20.85 -17.46
N ASN A 100 0.34 21.15 -17.11
CA ASN A 100 -0.37 22.34 -17.58
C ASN A 100 -0.16 23.57 -16.66
N SER A 101 0.16 23.34 -15.37
CA SER A 101 0.39 24.41 -14.39
C SER A 101 1.23 23.92 -13.20
N LEU A 102 1.67 24.85 -12.34
CA LEU A 102 2.39 24.51 -11.09
C LEU A 102 1.53 23.71 -10.10
N GLU A 103 0.21 23.79 -10.22
CA GLU A 103 -0.76 23.11 -9.35
C GLU A 103 -1.35 21.86 -10.02
N ASP A 104 -0.84 21.49 -11.19
CA ASP A 104 -1.38 20.37 -11.95
C ASP A 104 -1.09 19.03 -11.27
N SER A 105 -2.15 18.39 -10.78
CA SER A 105 -2.14 17.12 -10.05
C SER A 105 -2.77 15.96 -10.82
N HIS A 106 -3.05 16.08 -12.12
CA HIS A 106 -3.83 15.07 -12.86
C HIS A 106 -3.16 13.68 -12.98
N TYR A 107 -1.84 13.57 -12.75
CA TYR A 107 -1.14 12.30 -12.66
C TYR A 107 -1.24 11.63 -11.27
N PHE A 108 -1.81 12.33 -10.29
CA PHE A 108 -2.11 11.81 -8.97
C PHE A 108 -3.60 11.45 -8.91
N ASP A 109 -3.92 10.36 -8.23
CA ASP A 109 -5.31 10.08 -7.88
C ASP A 109 -5.80 11.18 -6.93
N GLU A 110 -6.99 11.74 -7.21
CA GLU A 110 -7.67 12.61 -6.25
C GLU A 110 -7.84 11.82 -4.95
N SER A 111 -7.13 12.25 -3.90
CA SER A 111 -7.32 11.67 -2.58
C SER A 111 -8.75 11.94 -2.18
N GLU A 112 -9.48 10.89 -1.76
CA GLU A 112 -10.68 11.08 -0.96
C GLU A 112 -10.35 12.14 0.12
N PRO A 113 -11.28 13.08 0.40
CA PRO A 113 -11.13 13.96 1.55
C PRO A 113 -10.64 13.11 2.72
N LEU A 114 -9.57 13.58 3.37
CA LEU A 114 -9.10 12.93 4.59
C LEU A 114 -10.27 12.94 5.56
N ASP A 115 -11.04 11.86 5.61
CA ASP A 115 -11.81 11.51 6.78
C ASP A 115 -10.74 11.25 7.84
N ASP A 116 -10.30 12.33 8.49
CA ASP A 116 -9.44 12.33 9.70
C ASP A 116 -10.09 11.56 10.85
N TRP A 117 -11.29 11.03 10.63
CA TRP A 117 -11.86 9.94 11.37
C TRP A 117 -11.11 8.64 11.07
N ILE A 118 -9.90 8.51 11.63
CA ILE A 118 -9.39 7.20 12.06
C ILE A 118 -10.40 6.72 13.11
N GLU A 119 -11.53 6.16 12.66
CA GLU A 119 -12.40 5.41 13.54
C GLU A 119 -11.53 4.21 13.87
N SER A 120 -10.98 4.23 15.08
CA SER A 120 -10.75 3.02 15.85
C SER A 120 -11.81 2.03 15.40
N ALA A 121 -11.37 0.95 14.75
CA ALA A 121 -12.20 -0.05 14.10
C ALA A 121 -13.14 -0.75 15.11
N THR A 122 -14.10 -0.01 15.64
CA THR A 122 -15.36 -0.56 16.07
C THR A 122 -16.02 -0.93 14.77
N GLU A 123 -16.02 -2.23 14.48
CA GLU A 123 -16.83 -2.83 13.44
C GLU A 123 -18.28 -2.39 13.68
N ARG A 124 -18.67 -1.22 13.18
CA ARG A 124 -20.08 -0.85 13.16
C ARG A 124 -20.74 -1.93 12.31
N PRO A 125 -21.70 -2.70 12.86
CA PRO A 125 -22.44 -3.64 12.05
C PRO A 125 -23.09 -2.82 10.92
N GLY A 126 -22.70 -3.07 9.67
CA GLY A 126 -23.28 -2.37 8.53
C GLY A 126 -24.80 -2.57 8.52
N LEU A 127 -25.54 -1.58 8.01
CA LEU A 127 -27.00 -1.59 8.00
C LEU A 127 -27.54 -2.84 7.31
N THR A 128 -28.65 -3.38 7.82
CA THR A 128 -29.42 -4.42 7.12
C THR A 128 -30.22 -3.82 5.97
N ASP A 129 -30.62 -4.67 5.01
CA ASP A 129 -31.43 -4.25 3.88
C ASP A 129 -32.74 -3.56 4.32
N GLU A 130 -33.37 -4.00 5.41
CA GLU A 130 -34.58 -3.39 5.98
C GLU A 130 -34.31 -2.00 6.56
N GLU A 131 -33.18 -1.82 7.25
CA GLU A 131 -32.78 -0.53 7.80
C GLU A 131 -32.52 0.48 6.68
N VAL A 132 -31.88 0.05 5.59
CA VAL A 132 -31.67 0.87 4.39
C VAL A 132 -33.00 1.31 3.79
N ARG A 133 -33.96 0.39 3.67
CA ARG A 133 -35.31 0.72 3.17
C ARG A 133 -36.04 1.71 4.07
N TRP A 134 -35.84 1.63 5.38
CA TRP A 134 -36.42 2.57 6.33
C TRP A 134 -35.79 3.97 6.27
N VAL A 135 -34.45 4.04 6.18
CA VAL A 135 -33.71 5.30 6.02
C VAL A 135 -34.07 5.98 4.70
N LEU A 136 -34.14 5.22 3.61
CA LEU A 136 -34.42 5.71 2.27
C LEU A 136 -35.90 5.61 1.86
N ARG A 137 -36.83 5.50 2.81
CA ARG A 137 -38.28 5.35 2.53
C ARG A 137 -38.91 6.47 1.70
N GLY A 138 -38.28 7.64 1.69
CA GLY A 138 -38.70 8.80 0.88
C GLY A 138 -38.24 8.74 -0.57
N TYR A 139 -37.36 7.81 -0.92
CA TYR A 139 -36.80 7.65 -2.25
C TYR A 139 -37.40 6.45 -2.98
N GLY A 140 -37.38 6.49 -4.32
CA GLY A 140 -37.89 5.42 -5.16
C GLY A 140 -37.18 4.07 -4.91
N MET A 141 -37.87 2.97 -5.21
CA MET A 141 -37.32 1.62 -5.03
C MET A 141 -36.01 1.38 -5.79
N ALA A 142 -35.82 2.07 -6.92
CA ALA A 142 -34.58 1.98 -7.70
C ALA A 142 -33.37 2.49 -6.91
N VAL A 143 -33.48 3.66 -6.27
CA VAL A 143 -32.44 4.24 -5.40
C VAL A 143 -32.17 3.33 -4.21
N GLN A 144 -33.23 2.83 -3.55
CA GLN A 144 -33.09 1.91 -2.42
C GLN A 144 -32.34 0.62 -2.81
N ASN A 145 -32.66 0.02 -3.96
CA ASN A 145 -32.01 -1.19 -4.44
C ASN A 145 -30.53 -0.96 -4.79
N VAL A 146 -30.20 0.20 -5.38
CA VAL A 146 -28.81 0.57 -5.67
C VAL A 146 -28.03 0.81 -4.38
N ALA A 147 -28.61 1.50 -3.41
CA ALA A 147 -28.01 1.67 -2.08
C ALA A 147 -27.72 0.30 -1.45
N ILE A 148 -28.71 -0.60 -1.34
CA ILE A 148 -28.54 -1.97 -0.80
C ILE A 148 -27.35 -2.68 -1.47
N ARG A 149 -27.29 -2.64 -2.80
CA ARG A 149 -26.19 -3.25 -3.57
C ARG A 149 -24.82 -2.64 -3.22
N LEU A 150 -24.74 -1.33 -3.07
CA LEU A 150 -23.48 -0.61 -2.79
C LEU A 150 -22.94 -0.89 -1.39
N ILE A 151 -23.82 -1.04 -0.39
CA ILE A 151 -23.43 -1.25 1.02
C ILE A 151 -22.97 -2.70 1.26
N ASN A 152 -23.67 -3.65 0.63
CA ASN A 152 -23.38 -5.08 0.73
C ASN A 152 -22.10 -5.49 -0.01
N ALA A 153 -21.66 -4.69 -0.96
CA ALA A 153 -20.42 -4.93 -1.68
C ALA A 153 -19.24 -4.22 -0.98
N PRO A 154 -18.23 -4.94 -0.45
CA PRO A 154 -17.07 -4.31 0.18
C PRO A 154 -16.30 -3.45 -0.83
N PHE A 155 -15.72 -2.34 -0.40
CA PHE A 155 -14.92 -1.46 -1.27
C PHE A 155 -13.58 -1.08 -0.66
N ASP A 156 -12.56 -0.95 -1.51
CA ASP A 156 -11.38 -0.16 -1.24
C ASP A 156 -11.50 1.22 -1.93
N SER A 157 -10.49 2.08 -1.77
CA SER A 157 -10.50 3.42 -2.36
C SER A 157 -10.55 3.40 -3.90
N GLY A 158 -10.01 2.36 -4.56
CA GLY A 158 -10.09 2.23 -6.02
C GLY A 158 -11.47 1.77 -6.51
N ALA A 159 -12.10 0.87 -5.75
CA ALA A 159 -13.45 0.39 -6.01
C ALA A 159 -14.51 1.48 -5.81
N LEU A 160 -14.30 2.42 -4.87
CA LEU A 160 -15.22 3.54 -4.66
C LEU A 160 -15.29 4.46 -5.89
N ARG A 161 -14.15 4.76 -6.53
CA ARG A 161 -14.12 5.55 -7.77
C ARG A 161 -14.86 4.88 -8.92
N SER A 162 -14.68 3.57 -9.08
CA SER A 162 -15.42 2.81 -10.11
C SER A 162 -16.93 2.87 -9.87
N ARG A 163 -17.36 2.88 -8.60
CA ARG A 163 -18.78 3.00 -8.21
C ARG A 163 -19.32 4.39 -8.41
N ASP A 164 -18.56 5.43 -8.07
CA ASP A 164 -18.97 6.82 -8.32
C ASP A 164 -19.18 7.04 -9.82
N LEU A 165 -18.27 6.56 -10.67
CA LEU A 165 -18.43 6.59 -12.14
C LEU A 165 -19.66 5.78 -12.61
N GLU A 166 -19.91 4.62 -11.99
CA GLU A 166 -21.11 3.82 -12.30
C GLU A 166 -22.38 4.61 -11.96
N ILE A 167 -22.44 5.24 -10.78
CA ILE A 167 -23.56 6.07 -10.33
C ILE A 167 -23.76 7.26 -11.27
N ASP A 168 -22.67 7.95 -11.65
CA ASP A 168 -22.74 9.10 -12.56
C ASP A 168 -23.27 8.72 -13.95
N SER A 169 -22.93 7.53 -14.42
CA SER A 169 -23.40 6.98 -15.70
C SER A 169 -24.87 6.55 -15.70
N MET A 170 -25.52 6.45 -14.53
CA MET A 170 -26.93 6.07 -14.43
C MET A 170 -27.81 7.22 -14.90
N SER A 171 -28.40 7.08 -16.09
CA SER A 171 -29.36 8.06 -16.63
C SER A 171 -30.74 8.03 -15.94
N ALA A 172 -31.00 7.03 -15.11
CA ALA A 172 -32.26 6.84 -14.41
C ALA A 172 -32.42 7.71 -13.16
N PHE A 173 -31.35 8.38 -12.72
CA PHE A 173 -31.31 9.16 -11.48
C PHE A 173 -30.93 10.61 -11.78
N ASP A 174 -31.49 11.54 -11.00
CA ASP A 174 -31.06 12.93 -11.01
C ASP A 174 -29.74 13.12 -10.24
N ASP A 175 -29.19 14.34 -10.28
CA ASP A 175 -27.91 14.64 -9.64
C ASP A 175 -28.00 14.58 -8.10
N GLU A 176 -29.18 14.85 -7.51
CA GLU A 176 -29.40 14.77 -6.06
C GLU A 176 -29.41 13.32 -5.58
N GLU A 177 -30.11 12.43 -6.30
CA GLU A 177 -30.16 11.00 -6.05
C GLU A 177 -28.78 10.34 -6.21
N LYS A 178 -28.01 10.78 -7.21
CA LYS A 178 -26.61 10.34 -7.40
C LYS A 178 -25.73 10.76 -6.23
N GLU A 179 -25.79 12.02 -5.82
CA GLU A 179 -24.98 12.52 -4.73
C GLU A 179 -25.37 11.87 -3.38
N LEU A 180 -26.67 11.62 -3.18
CA LEU A 180 -27.16 10.84 -2.06
C LEU A 180 -26.54 9.44 -2.05
N LEU A 181 -26.57 8.69 -3.16
CA LEU A 181 -26.00 7.34 -3.24
C LEU A 181 -24.50 7.32 -2.97
N LYS A 182 -23.77 8.31 -3.48
CA LYS A 182 -22.33 8.50 -3.22
C LYS A 182 -22.05 8.74 -1.74
N ARG A 183 -22.80 9.63 -1.09
CA ARG A 183 -22.69 9.91 0.36
C ARG A 183 -23.07 8.69 1.20
N PHE A 184 -24.19 8.05 0.86
CA PHE A 184 -24.69 6.88 1.58
C PHE A 184 -23.70 5.72 1.55
N THR A 185 -23.03 5.50 0.41
CA THR A 185 -21.99 4.48 0.26
C THR A 185 -20.77 4.74 1.13
N ARG A 186 -20.37 6.02 1.28
CA ARG A 186 -19.23 6.42 2.12
C ARG A 186 -19.52 6.27 3.61
N GLU A 187 -20.76 6.54 4.02
CA GLU A 187 -21.20 6.55 5.42
C GLU A 187 -21.53 5.15 5.94
N TYR A 188 -22.21 4.33 5.14
CA TYR A 188 -22.72 3.02 5.59
C TYR A 188 -22.04 1.83 4.94
N GLY A 189 -21.34 2.03 3.83
CA GLY A 189 -20.74 0.92 3.09
C GLY A 189 -19.54 0.29 3.79
N ARG A 190 -19.33 -1.00 3.54
CA ARG A 190 -18.24 -1.76 4.18
C ARG A 190 -16.88 -1.45 3.53
N ARG A 191 -16.11 -0.55 4.16
CA ARG A 191 -14.71 -0.29 3.80
C ARG A 191 -13.85 -1.52 4.10
N VAL A 192 -13.09 -1.98 3.10
CA VAL A 192 -12.08 -3.03 3.30
C VAL A 192 -10.93 -2.41 4.09
N PRO A 193 -10.62 -2.90 5.30
CA PRO A 193 -9.51 -2.37 6.07
C PRO A 193 -8.20 -2.56 5.29
N LYS A 194 -7.44 -1.46 5.16
CA LYS A 194 -6.11 -1.52 4.56
C LYS A 194 -5.22 -2.42 5.42
N ARG A 195 -4.47 -3.32 4.78
CA ARG A 195 -3.53 -4.20 5.49
C ARG A 195 -2.48 -3.33 6.20
N PRO A 196 -2.08 -3.67 7.44
CA PRO A 196 -1.00 -2.96 8.11
C PRO A 196 0.25 -2.87 7.22
N ARG A 197 0.79 -1.65 7.05
CA ARG A 197 1.98 -1.41 6.23
C ARG A 197 3.16 -2.24 6.74
N ASP A 198 3.31 -2.25 8.06
CA ASP A 198 4.29 -3.05 8.77
C ASP A 198 4.01 -4.55 8.70
N ILE A 199 5.04 -5.32 8.39
CA ILE A 199 4.98 -6.78 8.24
C ILE A 199 4.67 -7.47 9.58
N ILE A 200 5.22 -6.99 10.70
CA ILE A 200 5.02 -7.60 12.03
C ILE A 200 3.56 -7.50 12.45
N LEU A 201 2.91 -6.38 12.11
CA LEU A 201 1.49 -6.15 12.41
C LEU A 201 0.53 -6.99 11.56
N ARG A 202 1.04 -7.75 10.58
CA ARG A 202 0.23 -8.68 9.75
C ARG A 202 0.11 -10.06 10.36
N ASP A 203 0.93 -10.39 11.36
CA ASP A 203 0.85 -11.67 12.06
C ASP A 203 -0.07 -11.52 13.27
N GLU A 204 -1.18 -12.26 13.30
CA GLU A 204 -2.20 -12.11 14.35
C GLU A 204 -1.66 -12.44 15.74
N GLY A 205 -0.68 -13.35 15.85
CA GLY A 205 -0.07 -13.70 17.13
C GLY A 205 0.94 -12.67 17.65
N MET A 206 1.57 -11.90 16.76
CA MET A 206 2.57 -10.89 17.14
C MET A 206 2.04 -9.45 17.16
N LYS A 207 0.92 -9.19 16.47
CA LYS A 207 0.35 -7.85 16.29
C LYS A 207 0.12 -7.12 17.61
N GLU A 208 -0.52 -7.77 18.59
CA GLU A 208 -0.84 -7.16 19.88
C GLU A 208 0.43 -6.82 20.67
N THR A 209 1.34 -7.79 20.78
CA THR A 209 2.63 -7.62 21.46
C THR A 209 3.46 -6.50 20.80
N ALA A 210 3.54 -6.48 19.47
CA ALA A 210 4.28 -5.45 18.73
C ALA A 210 3.68 -4.05 18.93
N MET A 211 2.35 -3.93 18.91
CA MET A 211 1.66 -2.67 19.22
C MET A 211 1.88 -2.24 20.68
N MET A 212 1.84 -3.18 21.63
CA MET A 212 2.07 -2.91 23.04
C MET A 212 3.48 -2.35 23.28
N VAL A 213 4.51 -3.06 22.79
CA VAL A 213 5.92 -2.62 22.90
C VAL A 213 6.11 -1.24 22.27
N ARG A 214 5.50 -0.99 21.11
CA ARG A 214 5.58 0.31 20.45
C ARG A 214 4.88 1.41 21.22
N LYS A 215 3.71 1.16 21.81
CA LYS A 215 3.05 2.16 22.65
C LYS A 215 3.90 2.51 23.86
N GLN A 216 4.57 1.52 24.46
CA GLN A 216 5.47 1.74 25.59
C GLN A 216 6.71 2.56 25.19
N SER A 217 7.25 2.37 23.98
CA SER A 217 8.45 3.06 23.51
C SER A 217 8.20 4.32 22.69
N ALA A 218 6.98 4.55 22.20
CA ALA A 218 6.63 5.61 21.24
C ALA A 218 6.94 7.03 21.74
N PHE A 219 6.99 7.22 23.06
CA PHE A 219 7.21 8.53 23.69
C PHE A 219 8.45 8.57 24.60
N MET A 220 9.30 7.54 24.58
CA MET A 220 10.56 7.60 25.32
C MET A 220 11.44 8.71 24.73
N GLY A 221 11.66 9.79 25.50
CA GLY A 221 12.43 10.96 25.08
C GLY A 221 11.60 12.18 24.67
N TYR A 222 10.27 12.09 24.63
CA TYR A 222 9.40 13.25 24.40
C TYR A 222 8.85 13.77 25.73
N ALA A 223 9.28 14.98 26.12
CA ALA A 223 8.64 15.71 27.21
C ALA A 223 7.45 16.51 26.64
N TRP A 224 6.23 16.12 26.99
CA TRP A 224 5.04 16.93 26.69
C TRP A 224 5.07 18.19 27.56
N HIS A 225 5.52 19.30 27.01
CA HIS A 225 5.36 20.62 27.61
C HIS A 225 4.01 21.20 27.18
N SER A 226 2.99 21.03 28.03
CA SER A 226 1.73 21.77 27.88
C SER A 226 2.05 23.27 27.89
N VAL A 227 1.69 23.97 26.82
CA VAL A 227 1.73 25.44 26.76
C VAL A 227 0.70 25.93 27.77
N ARG A 228 1.16 26.31 28.97
CA ARG A 228 0.32 27.01 29.94
C ARG A 228 -0.22 28.25 29.23
N ARG A 229 -1.54 28.36 29.13
CA ARG A 229 -2.19 29.60 28.72
C ARG A 229 -1.70 30.69 29.65
N MET A 230 -0.88 31.61 29.13
CA MET A 230 -0.66 32.89 29.79
C MET A 230 -2.00 33.60 29.78
N THR A 231 -2.63 33.62 30.95
CA THR A 231 -3.72 34.55 31.24
C THR A 231 -3.09 35.95 31.30
N TYR A 232 -3.42 36.77 30.31
CA TYR A 232 -3.25 38.22 30.39
C TYR A 232 -4.28 38.82 31.34
#